data_AF-A0A0C2H7E9-F1
#
_entry.id   AF-A0A0C2H7E9-F1
#
_cell.length_a   1.000
_cell.length_b   1.000
_cell.length_c   1.000
_cell.angle_alpha   90.00
_cell.angle_beta   90.00
_cell.angle_gamma   90.00
#
_symmetry.space_group_name_H-M   'P 1'
#
loop_
_entity.id
_entity.type
_entity.pdbx_description
1 polymer ?
#
loop_
_entity_poly.entity_id
_entity_poly.type
_entity_poly.pdbx_seq_one_letter_code
_entity_poly.pdbx_strand_id
1 'polypeptide(L)'
;MGWKVYTVPETATILLGGRVKFEELNYNQAYLFQKDLLKTMLQIEDTYFNQAAATTDRNVLIICDRGGMDPSAYTDRESWLRMLKEIGVEEFDLLNKRYDQVVHLVTAADGAEEYYTLANNQTRKENVEAARKMDDKTRKVL
;
A
#
# COMPACT_ATOMS: atom_id res chain seq x y z
N MET A 1 -17.16 -20.29 -18.02
CA MET A 1 -15.96 -19.44 -18.11
C MET A 1 -16.06 -18.37 -17.05
N GLY A 2 -15.14 -18.32 -16.11
CA GLY A 2 -15.12 -17.30 -15.07
C GLY A 2 -13.72 -17.21 -14.47
N TRP A 3 -13.26 -15.99 -14.23
CA TRP A 3 -12.00 -15.75 -13.53
C TRP A 3 -12.21 -15.96 -12.03
N LYS A 4 -11.21 -16.52 -11.34
CA LYS A 4 -11.13 -16.47 -9.88
C LYS A 4 -10.53 -15.13 -9.50
N VAL A 5 -11.15 -14.41 -8.58
CA VAL A 5 -10.63 -13.10 -8.14
C VAL A 5 -10.22 -13.20 -6.68
N TYR A 6 -8.98 -12.80 -6.38
CA TYR A 6 -8.52 -12.54 -5.02
C TYR A 6 -8.36 -11.04 -4.81
N THR A 7 -8.69 -10.57 -3.61
CA THR A 7 -8.50 -9.18 -3.20
C THR A 7 -7.56 -9.14 -2.01
N VAL A 8 -6.37 -8.58 -2.18
CA VAL A 8 -5.43 -8.35 -1.09
C VAL A 8 -5.89 -7.11 -0.33
N PRO A 9 -6.22 -7.22 0.97
CA PRO A 9 -6.71 -6.09 1.75
C PRO A 9 -5.60 -5.09 2.10
N GLU A 10 -5.96 -3.82 2.30
CA GLU A 10 -5.04 -2.77 2.73
C GLU A 10 -4.40 -3.14 4.09
N THR A 11 -3.10 -3.46 4.07
CA THR A 11 -2.38 -3.93 5.25
C THR A 11 -2.25 -2.85 6.32
N ALA A 12 -2.18 -1.57 5.93
CA ALA A 12 -2.17 -0.46 6.87
C ALA A 12 -3.45 -0.44 7.72
N THR A 13 -4.61 -0.70 7.11
CA THR A 13 -5.88 -0.78 7.83
C THR A 13 -5.89 -1.95 8.83
N ILE A 14 -5.28 -3.09 8.49
CA ILE A 14 -5.13 -4.23 9.42
C ILE A 14 -4.29 -3.82 10.64
N LEU A 15 -3.12 -3.21 10.42
CA LEU A 15 -2.20 -2.83 11.50
C LEU A 15 -2.75 -1.68 12.37
N LEU A 16 -3.38 -0.68 11.75
CA LEU A 16 -3.99 0.46 12.46
C LEU A 16 -5.26 0.06 13.21
N GLY A 17 -6.02 -0.92 12.69
CA GLY A 17 -7.13 -1.55 13.40
C GLY A 17 -6.70 -2.20 14.74
N GLY A 18 -5.42 -2.55 14.87
CA GLY A 18 -4.79 -3.01 16.11
C GLY A 18 -4.56 -1.92 17.17
N ARG A 19 -5.11 -0.72 16.99
CA ARG A 19 -4.94 0.48 17.85
C ARG A 19 -3.54 1.08 17.83
N VAL A 20 -2.75 0.81 16.79
CA VAL A 20 -1.53 1.58 16.55
C VAL A 20 -1.91 2.98 16.12
N LYS A 21 -1.47 3.99 16.87
CA LYS A 21 -1.69 5.40 16.54
C LYS A 21 -0.38 6.03 16.10
N PHE A 22 -0.29 6.40 14.83
CA PHE A 22 0.89 7.06 14.27
C PHE A 22 1.30 8.32 15.03
N GLU A 23 0.33 9.08 15.55
CA GLU A 23 0.56 10.31 16.32
C GLU A 23 1.34 10.08 17.64
N GLU A 24 1.34 8.85 18.16
CA GLU A 24 2.00 8.49 19.42
C GLU A 24 3.42 7.95 19.19
N LEU A 25 3.86 7.80 17.94
CA LEU A 25 5.15 7.19 17.58
C LEU A 25 6.26 8.25 17.47
N ASN A 26 7.41 8.01 18.09
CA ASN A 26 8.63 8.74 17.79
C ASN A 26 9.24 8.29 16.45
N TYR A 27 10.25 9.01 15.97
CA TYR A 27 10.90 8.74 14.68
C TYR A 27 11.33 7.28 14.49
N ASN A 28 12.00 6.69 15.48
CA ASN A 28 12.48 5.31 15.40
C ASN A 28 11.32 4.30 15.38
N GLN A 29 10.27 4.56 16.16
CA GLN A 29 9.07 3.72 16.17
C GLN A 29 8.30 3.82 14.85
N ALA A 30 8.17 5.01 14.28
CA ALA A 30 7.54 5.22 12.99
C ALA A 30 8.32 4.52 11.86
N TYR A 31 9.66 4.61 11.87
CA TYR A 31 10.51 3.86 10.95
C TYR A 31 10.30 2.34 11.07
N LEU A 32 10.29 1.83 12.32
CA LEU A 32 10.06 0.40 12.56
C LEU A 32 8.68 -0.04 12.06
N PHE A 33 7.66 0.77 12.34
CA PHE A 33 6.29 0.52 11.88
C PHE A 33 6.20 0.47 10.35
N GLN A 34 6.80 1.42 9.64
CA GLN A 34 6.80 1.44 8.17
C GLN A 34 7.52 0.21 7.59
N LYS A 35 8.61 -0.23 8.23
CA LYS A 35 9.31 -1.46 7.86
C LYS A 35 8.46 -2.71 8.06
N ASP A 36 7.79 -2.81 9.20
CA ASP A 36 6.94 -3.96 9.52
C ASP A 36 5.67 -3.96 8.65
N LEU A 37 5.14 -2.78 8.33
CA LEU A 37 4.05 -2.60 7.36
C LEU A 37 4.47 -3.16 6.00
N LEU A 38 5.61 -2.72 5.45
CA LEU A 38 6.09 -3.20 4.15
C LEU A 38 6.28 -4.72 4.15
N LYS A 39 6.95 -5.29 5.16
CA LYS A 39 7.11 -6.75 5.27
C LYS A 39 5.77 -7.48 5.28
N THR A 40 4.81 -6.95 6.03
CA THR A 40 3.48 -7.57 6.15
C THR A 40 2.73 -7.49 4.82
N MET A 41 2.80 -6.35 4.11
CA MET A 41 2.21 -6.18 2.78
C MET A 41 2.74 -7.24 1.81
N LEU A 42 4.06 -7.38 1.73
CA LEU A 42 4.71 -8.34 0.82
C LEU A 42 4.31 -9.79 1.16
N GLN A 43 4.27 -10.13 2.45
CA GLN A 43 3.89 -11.47 2.89
C GLN A 43 2.42 -11.81 2.58
N ILE A 44 1.50 -10.86 2.75
CA ILE A 44 0.09 -11.07 2.43
C ILE A 44 -0.07 -11.25 0.92
N GLU A 45 0.54 -10.39 0.11
CA GLU A 45 0.54 -10.52 -1.36
C GLU A 45 1.10 -11.87 -1.82
N ASP A 46 2.27 -12.28 -1.30
CA ASP A 46 2.88 -13.57 -1.64
C ASP A 46 1.97 -14.74 -1.27
N THR A 47 1.18 -14.62 -0.20
CA THR A 47 0.19 -15.63 0.17
C THR A 47 -0.85 -15.80 -0.93
N TYR A 48 -1.39 -14.71 -1.48
CA TYR A 48 -2.35 -14.77 -2.58
C TYR A 48 -1.72 -15.19 -3.90
N PHE A 49 -0.48 -14.77 -4.19
CA PHE A 49 0.29 -15.24 -5.35
C PHE A 49 0.46 -16.75 -5.33
N ASN A 50 0.81 -17.32 -4.17
CA ASN A 50 0.92 -18.76 -4.00
C ASN A 50 -0.42 -19.48 -4.19
N GLN A 51 -1.53 -18.93 -3.68
CA GLN A 51 -2.88 -19.49 -3.90
C GLN A 51 -3.34 -19.40 -5.36
N ALA A 52 -2.91 -18.37 -6.08
CA ALA A 52 -3.17 -18.24 -7.51
C ALA A 52 -2.35 -19.25 -8.32
N ALA A 53 -1.05 -19.39 -8.02
CA ALA A 53 -0.19 -20.36 -8.68
C ALA A 53 -0.65 -21.82 -8.46
N ALA A 54 -1.28 -22.10 -7.32
CA ALA A 54 -1.88 -23.41 -7.04
C ALA A 54 -3.21 -23.66 -7.78
N THR A 55 -3.84 -22.63 -8.36
CA THR A 55 -5.11 -22.75 -9.09
C THR A 55 -4.80 -23.04 -10.57
N THR A 56 -5.13 -24.24 -11.05
CA THR A 56 -4.80 -24.69 -12.43
C THR A 56 -6.01 -24.85 -13.35
N ASP A 57 -7.22 -24.80 -12.80
CA ASP A 57 -8.47 -25.09 -13.52
C ASP A 57 -9.12 -23.84 -14.15
N ARG A 58 -8.61 -22.64 -13.85
CA ARG A 58 -9.14 -21.36 -14.34
C ARG A 58 -8.13 -20.23 -14.20
N ASN A 59 -8.33 -19.16 -14.97
CA ASN A 59 -7.55 -17.93 -14.83
C ASN A 59 -7.83 -17.26 -13.49
N VAL A 60 -6.80 -16.65 -12.90
CA VAL A 60 -6.86 -15.94 -11.64
C VAL A 60 -6.49 -14.47 -11.84
N LEU A 61 -7.27 -13.56 -11.26
CA LEU A 61 -6.97 -12.14 -11.14
C LEU A 61 -6.75 -11.82 -9.67
N ILE A 62 -5.71 -11.06 -9.37
CA ILE A 62 -5.42 -10.58 -8.01
C ILE A 62 -5.47 -9.06 -8.05
N ILE A 63 -6.25 -8.48 -7.15
CA ILE A 63 -6.37 -7.04 -6.99
C ILE A 63 -5.75 -6.68 -5.66
N CYS A 64 -4.69 -5.88 -5.69
CA CYS A 64 -4.05 -5.38 -4.48
C CYS A 64 -4.60 -4.00 -4.10
N ASP A 65 -5.16 -3.90 -2.90
CA ASP A 65 -5.47 -2.62 -2.28
C ASP A 65 -4.19 -2.07 -1.65
N ARG A 66 -3.56 -1.10 -2.34
CA ARG A 66 -2.19 -0.58 -2.14
C ARG A 66 -1.08 -1.45 -2.72
N GLY A 67 0.02 -0.79 -3.11
CA GLY A 67 1.22 -1.41 -3.66
C GLY A 67 2.43 -1.29 -2.74
N GLY A 68 3.44 -2.13 -2.93
CA GLY A 68 4.66 -2.17 -2.10
C GLY A 68 5.49 -0.88 -2.13
N MET A 69 5.24 0.01 -3.10
CA MET A 69 5.84 1.34 -3.14
C MET A 69 5.10 2.36 -2.25
N ASP A 70 3.88 2.11 -1.79
CA ASP A 70 3.09 3.10 -1.05
C ASP A 70 3.75 3.57 0.27
N PRO A 71 4.42 2.70 1.07
CA PRO A 71 5.14 3.16 2.27
C PRO A 71 6.26 4.18 2.00
N SER A 72 6.80 4.22 0.78
CA SER A 72 7.85 5.19 0.40
C SER A 72 7.36 6.64 0.42
N ALA A 73 6.06 6.89 0.22
CA ALA A 73 5.49 8.24 0.26
C ALA A 73 5.47 8.84 1.68
N TYR A 74 5.57 7.99 2.70
CA TYR A 74 5.54 8.34 4.12
C TYR A 74 6.91 8.32 4.79
N THR A 75 7.97 8.01 4.05
CA THR A 75 9.35 7.95 4.55
C THR A 75 10.27 8.80 3.69
N ASP A 76 11.36 9.32 4.27
CA ASP A 76 12.37 9.99 3.46
C ASP A 76 13.18 8.97 2.63
N ARG A 77 13.82 9.44 1.55
CA ARG A 77 14.54 8.58 0.61
C ARG A 77 15.64 7.75 1.25
N GLU A 78 16.37 8.31 2.23
CA GLU A 78 17.46 7.58 2.90
C GLU A 78 16.91 6.47 3.79
N SER A 79 15.88 6.77 4.59
CA SER A 79 15.18 5.78 5.40
C SER A 79 14.53 4.69 4.55
N TRP A 80 13.93 5.04 3.41
CA TRP A 80 13.34 4.08 2.48
C TRP A 80 14.38 3.11 1.92
N LEU A 81 15.50 3.61 1.38
CA LEU A 81 16.59 2.78 0.87
C LEU A 81 17.19 1.88 1.95
N ARG A 82 17.37 2.43 3.15
CA ARG A 82 17.85 1.67 4.30
C ARG A 82 16.87 0.54 4.65
N MET A 83 15.57 0.82 4.66
CA MET A 83 14.54 -0.15 4.95
C MET A 83 14.54 -1.29 3.94
N LEU A 84 14.56 -0.97 2.64
CA LEU A 84 14.66 -1.95 1.55
C LEU A 84 15.86 -2.89 1.72
N LYS A 85 17.03 -2.32 2.02
CA LYS A 85 18.24 -3.08 2.31
C LYS A 85 18.10 -3.96 3.56
N GLU A 86 17.49 -3.46 4.63
CA GLU A 86 17.27 -4.21 5.88
C GLU A 86 16.31 -5.39 5.69
N ILE A 87 15.38 -5.32 4.73
CA ILE A 87 14.41 -6.38 4.47
C ILE A 87 14.79 -7.27 3.28
N GLY A 88 15.87 -6.95 2.56
CA GLY A 88 16.36 -7.71 1.42
C GLY A 88 15.49 -7.58 0.16
N VAL A 89 14.88 -6.42 -0.05
CA VAL A 89 14.01 -6.14 -1.20
C VAL A 89 14.65 -5.06 -2.06
N GLU A 90 14.68 -5.27 -3.38
CA GLU A 90 15.15 -4.28 -4.32
C GLU A 90 13.99 -3.39 -4.78
N GLU A 91 14.21 -2.07 -4.83
CA GLU A 91 13.21 -1.10 -5.30
C GLU A 91 12.74 -1.41 -6.73
N PHE A 92 13.66 -1.87 -7.57
CA PHE A 92 13.37 -2.27 -8.95
C PHE A 92 12.34 -3.39 -9.02
N ASP A 93 12.36 -4.34 -8.09
CA ASP A 93 11.45 -5.48 -8.09
C ASP A 93 10.03 -5.05 -7.70
N LEU A 94 9.90 -4.10 -6.76
CA LEU A 94 8.61 -3.51 -6.39
C LEU A 94 7.97 -2.74 -7.54
N LEU A 95 8.77 -2.04 -8.34
CA LEU A 95 8.30 -1.23 -9.47
C LEU A 95 8.01 -2.04 -10.74
N ASN A 96 8.87 -3.02 -11.07
CA ASN A 96 8.90 -3.59 -12.43
C ASN A 96 8.58 -5.09 -12.49
N LYS A 97 8.57 -5.81 -11.37
CA LYS A 97 8.41 -7.27 -11.38
C LYS A 97 7.21 -7.77 -10.59
N ARG A 98 6.71 -6.98 -9.65
CA ARG A 98 5.70 -7.44 -8.69
C ARG A 98 4.27 -7.32 -9.18
N TYR A 99 3.96 -6.34 -10.02
CA TYR A 99 2.62 -6.08 -10.53
C TYR A 99 2.61 -6.12 -12.06
N ASP A 100 1.64 -6.82 -12.65
CA ASP A 100 1.42 -6.82 -14.11
C ASP A 100 0.87 -5.46 -14.59
N GLN A 101 0.08 -4.79 -13.75
CA GLN A 101 -0.49 -3.47 -14.02
C GLN A 101 -0.70 -2.71 -12.71
N VAL A 102 -0.35 -1.41 -12.71
CA VAL A 102 -0.64 -0.49 -11.61
C VAL A 102 -1.65 0.55 -12.07
N VAL A 103 -2.72 0.73 -11.29
CA VAL A 103 -3.74 1.75 -11.53
C VAL A 103 -3.65 2.79 -10.41
N HIS A 104 -3.13 3.97 -10.73
CA HIS A 104 -3.15 5.09 -9.81
C HIS A 104 -4.51 5.80 -9.87
N LEU A 105 -5.31 5.63 -8.81
CA LEU A 105 -6.58 6.34 -8.66
C LEU A 105 -6.31 7.70 -8.02
N VAL A 106 -6.63 8.77 -8.75
CA VAL A 106 -6.56 10.13 -8.21
C VAL A 106 -7.73 10.35 -7.25
N THR A 107 -7.48 10.98 -6.11
CA THR A 107 -8.52 11.27 -5.11
C THR A 107 -9.64 12.10 -5.71
N ALA A 108 -10.86 11.88 -5.22
CA ALA A 108 -12.01 12.72 -5.54
C ALA A 108 -11.80 14.21 -5.17
N ALA A 109 -10.80 14.51 -4.33
CA ALA A 109 -10.37 15.88 -4.06
C ALA A 109 -9.76 16.57 -5.31
N ASP A 110 -9.45 15.86 -6.39
CA ASP A 110 -9.09 16.40 -7.70
C ASP A 110 -10.20 16.06 -8.70
N GLY A 111 -11.17 16.96 -8.85
CA GLY A 111 -12.21 16.89 -9.89
C GLY A 111 -13.59 16.32 -9.49
N ALA A 112 -13.78 15.82 -8.26
CA ALA A 112 -15.08 15.33 -7.77
C ALA A 112 -15.29 15.58 -6.26
N GLU A 113 -15.02 16.81 -5.80
CA GLU A 113 -14.98 17.19 -4.38
C GLU A 113 -16.26 16.82 -3.62
N GLU A 114 -17.41 16.79 -4.30
CA GLU A 114 -18.73 16.43 -3.74
C GLU A 114 -18.80 14.98 -3.22
N TYR A 115 -17.91 14.08 -3.66
CA TYR A 115 -17.84 12.68 -3.23
C TYR A 115 -16.68 12.40 -2.26
N TYR A 116 -15.92 13.42 -1.87
CA TYR A 116 -14.88 13.29 -0.85
C TYR A 116 -15.52 13.17 0.54
N THR A 117 -16.07 12.00 0.84
CA THR A 117 -16.65 11.69 2.15
C THR A 117 -15.63 10.95 3.01
N LEU A 118 -15.37 11.46 4.22
CA LEU A 118 -14.62 10.78 5.28
C LEU A 118 -15.33 9.53 5.85
N ALA A 119 -16.53 9.22 5.34
CA ALA A 119 -17.38 8.13 5.81
C ALA A 119 -16.83 6.73 5.51
N ASN A 120 -16.04 6.55 4.45
CA ASN A 120 -15.62 5.23 3.99
C ASN A 120 -14.36 4.67 4.66
N ASN A 121 -13.67 5.46 5.51
CA ASN A 121 -12.51 4.95 6.22
C ASN A 121 -12.34 5.72 7.55
N GLN A 122 -12.96 5.21 8.64
CA GLN A 122 -12.89 5.84 9.98
C GLN A 122 -11.46 5.98 10.53
N THR A 123 -10.48 5.33 9.89
CA THR A 123 -9.05 5.41 10.22
C THR A 123 -8.34 6.56 9.49
N ARG A 124 -8.95 7.20 8.47
CA ARG A 124 -8.38 8.35 7.76
C ARG A 124 -8.67 9.65 8.52
N LYS A 125 -7.61 10.23 9.11
CA LYS A 125 -7.65 11.52 9.82
C LYS A 125 -7.06 12.70 9.03
N GLU A 126 -6.78 12.54 7.74
CA GLU A 126 -6.10 13.58 6.97
C GLU A 126 -7.09 14.60 6.39
N ASN A 127 -6.75 15.90 6.53
CA ASN A 127 -7.44 17.02 5.88
C ASN A 127 -7.28 16.93 4.35
N VAL A 128 -8.25 17.44 3.59
CA VAL A 128 -8.31 17.39 2.11
C VAL A 128 -6.99 17.83 1.43
N GLU A 129 -6.30 18.84 1.99
CA GLU A 129 -5.02 19.33 1.48
C GLU A 129 -3.84 18.35 1.71
N ALA A 130 -3.85 17.59 2.81
CA ALA A 130 -2.86 16.57 3.07
C ALA A 130 -3.03 15.39 2.11
N ALA A 131 -4.28 15.00 1.83
CA ALA A 131 -4.58 13.98 0.83
C ALA A 131 -4.11 14.37 -0.58
N ARG A 132 -4.31 15.63 -1.01
CA ARG A 132 -3.80 16.15 -2.29
C ARG A 132 -2.27 16.09 -2.38
N LYS A 133 -1.56 16.49 -1.32
CA LYS A 133 -0.09 16.40 -1.27
C LYS A 133 0.40 14.95 -1.27
N MET A 134 -0.39 14.04 -0.69
CA MET A 134 -0.07 12.62 -0.65
C MET A 134 -0.23 11.98 -2.02
N ASP A 135 -1.32 12.27 -2.72
CA ASP A 135 -1.54 11.83 -4.10
C ASP A 135 -0.41 12.28 -5.03
N ASP A 136 0.00 13.56 -4.94
CA ASP A 136 1.10 14.07 -5.76
C ASP A 136 2.44 13.39 -5.42
N LYS A 137 2.66 12.99 -4.16
CA LYS A 137 3.83 12.19 -3.77
C LYS A 137 3.73 10.77 -4.32
N THR A 138 2.61 10.08 -4.15
CA THR A 138 2.43 8.71 -4.65
C THR A 138 2.57 8.66 -6.17
N ARG A 139 2.02 9.63 -6.90
CA ARG A 139 2.18 9.75 -8.35
C ARG A 139 3.63 9.89 -8.81
N LYS A 140 4.50 10.53 -8.01
CA LYS A 140 5.92 10.73 -8.34
C LYS A 140 6.79 9.49 -8.09
N VAL A 141 6.25 8.49 -7.40
CA VAL A 141 6.99 7.29 -7.01
C VAL A 141 6.57 6.06 -7.82
N LEU A 142 5.42 6.13 -8.50
CA LEU A 142 4.98 5.19 -9.54
C LEU A 142 5.65 5.50 -10.89
#